data_AF-A0A7C8R4P6-F1
#
_entry.id   AF-A0A7C8R4P6-F1
#
_cell.length_a   1.000
_cell.length_b   1.000
_cell.length_c   1.000
_cell.angle_alpha   90.00
_cell.angle_beta   90.00
_cell.angle_gamma   90.00
#
_symmetry.space_group_name_H-M   'P 1'
#
loop_
_entity.id
_entity.type
_entity.pdbx_description
1 polymer ?
#
loop_
_entity_poly.entity_id
_entity_poly.type
_entity_poly.pdbx_seq_one_letter_code
_entity_poly.pdbx_strand_id
1 'polypeptide(L)'
;MENLMLEVLEIIEYCASENCIEREQHYLDVLKPEYNTLKIAGSSLGFKHSEETITILSAIKKGDKNPMFGKKKPEGAGKPKQKIVVFDKDNNQTTIYDSISAAAKALEIRQTAISNYFQQNRTTPFKGKYIFQRIIED
;
A
#
# COMPACT_ATOMS: atom_id res chain seq x y z
N MET A 1 -36.60 1.21 -42.11
CA MET A 1 -36.12 2.21 -41.15
C MET A 1 -35.28 1.46 -40.14
N GLU A 2 -33.97 1.69 -40.17
CA GLU A 2 -33.05 1.19 -39.14
C GLU A 2 -33.47 1.80 -37.81
N ASN A 3 -33.87 0.94 -36.87
CA ASN A 3 -34.25 1.38 -35.54
C ASN A 3 -32.93 1.71 -34.83
N LEU A 4 -32.57 3.00 -34.80
CA LEU A 4 -31.40 3.49 -34.10
C LEU A 4 -31.69 3.34 -32.60
N MET A 5 -31.34 2.19 -32.02
CA MET A 5 -31.40 2.02 -30.57
C MET A 5 -30.33 2.91 -29.95
N LEU A 6 -30.77 4.01 -29.35
CA LEU A 6 -29.94 4.81 -28.46
C LEU A 6 -29.79 4.05 -27.15
N GLU A 7 -28.57 3.60 -26.85
CA GLU A 7 -28.21 3.11 -25.53
C GLU A 7 -28.14 4.31 -24.58
N VAL A 8 -29.08 4.38 -23.64
CA VAL A 8 -29.17 5.45 -22.66
C VAL A 8 -28.71 4.91 -21.31
N LEU A 9 -27.74 5.61 -20.70
CA LEU A 9 -27.37 5.38 -19.31
C LEU A 9 -28.21 6.31 -18.42
N GLU A 10 -28.98 5.72 -17.52
CA GLU A 10 -29.83 6.44 -16.58
C GLU A 10 -29.67 5.88 -15.16
N ILE A 11 -29.77 6.74 -14.15
CA ILE A 11 -29.79 6.34 -12.74
C ILE A 11 -31.23 6.00 -12.36
N ILE A 12 -31.49 4.72 -12.07
CA ILE A 12 -32.83 4.22 -11.78
C ILE A 12 -33.29 4.62 -10.36
N GLU A 13 -32.38 4.62 -9.39
CA GLU A 13 -32.69 4.97 -7.99
C GLU A 13 -31.44 5.47 -7.24
N TYR A 14 -31.62 6.47 -6.38
CA TYR A 14 -30.64 6.82 -5.35
C TYR A 14 -31.05 6.18 -4.01
N CYS A 15 -30.14 5.45 -3.38
CA CYS A 15 -30.38 4.81 -2.09
C CYS A 15 -29.20 5.01 -1.12
N ALA A 16 -29.44 4.77 0.17
CA ALA A 16 -28.38 4.73 1.17
C ALA A 16 -27.45 3.52 0.97
N SER A 17 -26.19 3.64 1.38
CA SER A 17 -25.16 2.62 1.13
C SER A 17 -25.49 1.24 1.73
N GLU A 18 -26.20 1.23 2.85
CA GLU A 18 -26.66 0.01 3.53
C GLU A 18 -27.69 -0.78 2.71
N ASN A 19 -28.46 -0.10 1.85
CA ASN A 19 -29.53 -0.71 1.06
C ASN A 19 -29.10 -1.08 -0.36
N CYS A 20 -27.87 -0.72 -0.78
CA CYS A 20 -27.44 -0.87 -2.18
C CYS A 20 -27.57 -2.31 -2.70
N ILE A 21 -27.17 -3.32 -1.92
CA ILE A 21 -27.20 -4.73 -2.35
C ILE A 21 -28.65 -5.21 -2.54
N GLU A 22 -29.55 -4.84 -1.63
CA GLU A 22 -30.96 -5.23 -1.71
C GLU A 22 -31.65 -4.59 -2.92
N ARG A 23 -31.38 -3.30 -3.18
CA ARG A 23 -31.93 -2.58 -4.33
C ARG A 23 -31.33 -3.08 -5.64
N GLU A 24 -30.04 -3.39 -5.67
CA GLU A 24 -29.39 -4.03 -6.83
C GLU A 24 -30.06 -5.36 -7.17
N GLN A 25 -30.26 -6.25 -6.18
CA GLN A 25 -30.94 -7.53 -6.43
C GLN A 25 -32.36 -7.33 -6.97
N HIS A 26 -33.11 -6.39 -6.38
CA HIS A 26 -34.46 -6.07 -6.83
C HIS A 26 -34.49 -5.71 -8.33
N TYR A 27 -33.58 -4.85 -8.79
CA TYR A 27 -33.53 -4.47 -10.20
C TYR A 27 -32.99 -5.57 -11.12
N LEU A 28 -32.05 -6.40 -10.65
CA LEU A 28 -31.63 -7.59 -11.40
C LEU A 28 -32.80 -8.55 -11.64
N ASP A 29 -33.65 -8.77 -10.63
CA ASP A 29 -34.78 -9.68 -10.71
C ASP A 29 -35.93 -9.12 -11.57
N VAL A 30 -36.18 -7.81 -11.47
CA VAL A 30 -37.25 -7.12 -12.20
C VAL A 30 -36.87 -6.90 -13.67
N LEU A 31 -35.67 -6.38 -13.94
CA LEU A 31 -35.26 -5.94 -15.28
C LEU A 31 -34.57 -7.05 -16.09
N LYS A 32 -33.94 -8.03 -15.41
CA LYS A 32 -33.18 -9.13 -16.02
C LYS A 32 -32.24 -8.65 -17.15
N PRO A 33 -31.34 -7.70 -16.85
CA PRO A 33 -30.51 -7.07 -17.87
C PRO A 33 -29.55 -8.07 -18.52
N GLU A 34 -29.39 -7.98 -19.84
CA GLU A 34 -28.56 -8.89 -20.65
C GLU A 34 -27.08 -8.86 -20.25
N TYR A 35 -26.57 -7.68 -19.88
CA TYR A 35 -25.15 -7.48 -19.56
C TYR A 35 -24.73 -8.02 -18.19
N ASN A 36 -25.66 -8.30 -17.27
CA ASN A 36 -25.31 -8.78 -15.94
C ASN A 36 -25.07 -10.29 -15.93
N THR A 37 -23.79 -10.67 -15.90
CA THR A 37 -23.38 -12.07 -15.74
C THR A 37 -23.72 -12.63 -14.36
N LEU A 38 -23.58 -11.81 -13.31
CA LEU A 38 -23.93 -12.19 -11.94
C LEU A 38 -25.43 -12.03 -11.72
N LYS A 39 -26.08 -13.12 -11.32
CA LYS A 39 -27.52 -13.15 -11.02
C LYS A 39 -27.86 -12.71 -9.59
N ILE A 40 -26.85 -12.75 -8.72
CA ILE A 40 -26.99 -12.43 -7.31
C ILE A 40 -26.14 -11.20 -7.03
N ALA A 41 -26.77 -10.15 -6.51
CA ALA A 41 -26.11 -8.95 -6.05
C ALA A 41 -25.24 -9.26 -4.83
N GLY A 42 -24.09 -8.59 -4.73
CA GLY A 42 -23.16 -8.83 -3.65
C GLY A 42 -22.00 -7.87 -3.66
N SER A 43 -21.26 -7.84 -2.56
CA SER A 43 -20.09 -6.97 -2.40
C SER A 43 -18.83 -7.78 -2.20
N SER A 44 -17.77 -7.42 -2.93
CA SER A 44 -16.43 -7.93 -2.69
C SER A 44 -15.70 -7.18 -1.57
N LEU A 45 -16.35 -6.20 -0.95
CA LEU A 45 -15.76 -5.41 0.13
C LEU A 45 -15.41 -6.32 1.31
N GLY A 46 -14.14 -6.33 1.69
CA GLY A 46 -13.62 -7.15 2.78
C GLY A 46 -13.37 -8.61 2.41
N PHE A 47 -13.56 -9.03 1.16
CA PHE A 47 -13.21 -10.36 0.69
C PHE A 47 -11.72 -10.64 0.90
N LYS A 48 -11.41 -11.81 1.47
CA LYS A 48 -10.04 -12.30 1.69
C LYS A 48 -9.86 -13.62 0.95
N HIS A 49 -8.75 -13.74 0.25
CA HIS A 49 -8.36 -15.01 -0.36
C HIS A 49 -8.08 -16.08 0.70
N SER A 50 -8.36 -17.34 0.37
CA SER A 50 -7.95 -18.48 1.20
C SER A 50 -6.43 -18.59 1.24
N GLU A 51 -5.90 -19.19 2.31
CA GLU A 51 -4.45 -19.44 2.47
C GLU A 51 -3.88 -20.27 1.31
N GLU A 52 -4.66 -21.24 0.83
CA GLU A 52 -4.34 -22.05 -0.34
C GLU A 52 -4.17 -21.17 -1.60
N THR A 53 -5.15 -20.30 -1.85
CA THR A 53 -5.13 -19.39 -3.02
C THR A 53 -3.94 -18.44 -2.93
N ILE A 54 -3.66 -17.89 -1.75
CA ILE A 54 -2.51 -17.01 -1.51
C ILE A 54 -1.21 -17.74 -1.84
N THR A 55 -1.09 -18.99 -1.41
CA THR A 55 0.10 -19.82 -1.65
C THR A 55 0.29 -20.11 -3.13
N ILE A 56 -0.77 -20.47 -3.85
CA ILE A 56 -0.75 -20.72 -5.29
C ILE A 56 -0.33 -19.45 -6.05
N LEU A 57 -0.98 -18.31 -5.76
CA LEU A 57 -0.68 -17.03 -6.41
C LEU A 57 0.77 -16.58 -6.14
N SER A 58 1.27 -16.80 -4.92
CA SER A 58 2.66 -16.54 -4.56
C SER A 58 3.63 -17.40 -5.38
N ALA A 59 3.35 -18.70 -5.51
CA ALA A 59 4.17 -19.63 -6.27
C ALA A 59 4.19 -19.33 -7.77
N ILE A 60 3.07 -18.88 -8.34
CA ILE A 60 2.96 -18.50 -9.75
C ILE A 60 3.86 -17.29 -10.06
N LYS A 61 3.97 -16.32 -9.15
CA LYS A 61 4.71 -15.07 -9.38
C LYS A 61 6.14 -15.06 -8.83
N LYS A 62 6.63 -16.19 -8.31
CA LYS A 62 7.94 -16.26 -7.66
C LYS A 62 9.06 -16.41 -8.69
N GLY A 63 10.20 -15.75 -8.42
CA GLY A 63 11.42 -15.91 -9.20
C GLY A 63 11.28 -15.40 -10.62
N ASP A 64 11.75 -16.20 -11.57
CA ASP A 64 11.75 -15.98 -13.02
C ASP A 64 10.37 -15.78 -13.63
N LYS A 65 9.33 -16.31 -12.99
CA LYS A 65 7.94 -16.09 -13.41
C LYS A 65 7.44 -14.67 -13.13
N ASN A 66 8.13 -13.88 -12.31
CA ASN A 66 7.78 -12.49 -12.09
C ASN A 66 8.08 -11.67 -13.35
N PRO A 67 7.13 -10.88 -13.89
CA PRO A 67 7.38 -10.00 -15.05
C PRO A 67 8.52 -8.99 -14.85
N MET A 68 8.93 -8.74 -13.61
CA MET A 68 10.04 -7.87 -13.23
C MET A 68 11.35 -8.62 -12.96
N PHE A 69 11.37 -9.95 -13.05
CA PHE A 69 12.59 -10.74 -12.85
C PHE A 69 13.64 -10.39 -13.91
N GLY A 70 14.87 -10.15 -13.47
CA GLY A 70 15.99 -9.79 -14.34
C GLY A 70 15.91 -8.38 -14.95
N LYS A 71 14.80 -7.65 -14.80
CA LYS A 71 14.70 -6.27 -15.28
C LYS A 71 15.52 -5.34 -14.39
N LYS A 72 16.47 -4.62 -15.00
CA LYS A 72 17.20 -3.56 -14.31
C LYS A 72 16.24 -2.42 -13.98
N LYS A 73 16.39 -1.86 -12.79
CA LYS A 73 15.70 -0.64 -12.41
C LYS A 73 16.21 0.52 -13.30
N PRO A 74 15.34 1.43 -13.76
CA PRO A 74 15.80 2.63 -14.45
C PRO A 74 16.85 3.37 -13.62
N GLU A 75 17.88 3.87 -14.29
CA GLU A 75 18.95 4.62 -13.65
C GLU A 75 18.38 5.88 -12.98
N GLY A 76 18.84 6.17 -11.76
CA GLY A 76 18.29 7.26 -10.93
C GLY A 76 16.93 6.99 -10.27
N ALA A 77 16.31 5.82 -10.47
CA ALA A 77 15.01 5.56 -9.86
C ALA A 77 15.11 5.09 -8.39
N GLY A 78 14.28 5.69 -7.54
CA GLY A 78 14.24 5.44 -6.09
C GLY A 78 15.19 6.35 -5.32
N LYS A 79 15.23 6.17 -4.00
CA LYS A 79 16.15 6.92 -3.13
C LYS A 79 17.42 6.09 -2.91
N PRO A 80 18.62 6.71 -2.94
CA PRO A 80 19.84 6.00 -2.61
C PRO A 80 19.79 5.48 -1.17
N LYS A 81 20.62 4.47 -0.87
CA LYS A 81 20.78 4.02 0.51
C LYS A 81 21.41 5.16 1.31
N GLN A 82 20.79 5.51 2.44
CA GLN A 82 21.24 6.60 3.30
C GLN A 82 21.76 6.02 4.61
N LYS A 83 23.05 6.22 4.88
CA LYS A 83 23.62 5.97 6.20
C LYS A 83 23.11 7.02 7.18
N ILE A 84 22.99 6.62 8.44
CA ILE A 84 22.56 7.52 9.51
C ILE A 84 23.56 7.52 10.65
N VAL A 85 23.73 8.69 11.23
CA VAL A 85 24.52 8.92 12.43
C VAL A 85 23.54 9.05 13.59
N VAL A 86 23.80 8.31 14.66
CA VAL A 86 23.07 8.40 15.93
C VAL A 86 24.03 8.92 16.97
N PHE A 87 23.70 10.06 17.56
CA PHE A 87 24.37 10.56 18.75
C PHE A 87 23.53 10.23 19.98
N ASP A 88 24.11 9.51 20.93
CA ASP A 88 23.53 9.19 22.22
C ASP A 88 24.06 10.16 23.28
N LYS A 89 23.15 10.93 23.88
CA LYS A 89 23.49 11.94 24.89
C LYS A 89 23.91 11.35 26.23
N ASP A 90 23.48 10.14 26.57
CA ASP A 90 23.70 9.58 27.91
C ASP A 90 25.17 9.19 28.09
N ASN A 91 25.80 8.67 27.04
CA ASN A 91 27.18 8.22 27.02
C ASN A 91 28.09 9.06 26.12
N ASN A 92 27.54 10.14 25.54
CA ASN A 92 28.23 11.03 24.60
C ASN A 92 28.88 10.29 23.41
N GLN A 93 28.22 9.22 22.94
CA GLN A 93 28.74 8.36 21.89
C GLN A 93 28.02 8.57 20.56
N THR A 94 28.79 8.58 19.48
CA THR A 94 28.26 8.62 18.11
C THR A 94 28.46 7.27 17.44
N THR A 95 27.39 6.71 16.89
CA THR A 95 27.41 5.44 16.14
C THR A 95 26.84 5.64 14.74
N ILE A 96 27.47 5.00 13.74
CA ILE A 96 27.06 5.07 12.34
C ILE A 96 26.36 3.76 11.98
N TYR A 97 25.22 3.86 11.31
CA TYR A 97 24.47 2.71 10.81
C TYR A 97 24.24 2.82 9.30
N ASP A 98 24.25 1.69 8.61
CA ASP A 98 24.04 1.61 7.17
C ASP A 98 22.63 2.04 6.72
N SER A 99 21.67 2.10 7.65
CA SER A 99 20.28 2.49 7.36
C SER A 99 19.49 2.86 8.61
N ILE A 100 18.34 3.51 8.40
CA ILE A 100 17.32 3.75 9.45
C ILE A 100 16.90 2.45 10.13
N SER A 101 16.70 1.38 9.36
CA SER A 101 16.28 0.08 9.89
C SER A 101 17.34 -0.57 10.77
N ALA A 102 18.63 -0.41 10.43
CA ALA A 102 19.73 -0.94 11.23
C ALA A 102 19.81 -0.23 12.59
N ALA A 103 19.73 1.10 12.63
CA ALA A 103 19.71 1.83 13.91
C ALA A 103 18.44 1.53 14.72
N ALA A 104 17.28 1.50 14.05
CA ALA A 104 16.00 1.18 14.69
C ALA A 104 16.06 -0.16 15.43
N LYS A 105 16.67 -1.18 14.80
CA LYS A 105 16.87 -2.50 15.40
C LYS A 105 17.83 -2.45 16.59
N ALA A 106 18.97 -1.77 16.44
CA ALA A 106 19.99 -1.70 17.50
C ALA A 106 19.54 -0.91 18.74
N LEU A 107 18.68 0.09 18.55
CA LEU A 107 18.17 0.96 19.61
C LEU A 107 16.80 0.52 20.15
N GLU A 108 16.22 -0.55 19.60
CA GLU A 108 14.85 -1.02 19.89
C GLU A 108 13.79 0.08 19.71
N ILE A 109 13.96 0.91 18.67
CA ILE A 109 13.04 1.99 18.30
C ILE A 109 12.28 1.59 17.04
N ARG A 110 10.98 1.93 16.96
CA ARG A 110 10.23 1.75 15.70
C ARG A 110 10.87 2.56 14.58
N GLN A 111 11.16 1.93 13.45
CA GLN A 111 11.79 2.55 12.28
C GLN A 111 11.04 3.81 11.79
N THR A 112 9.70 3.79 11.87
CA THR A 112 8.85 4.94 11.55
C THR A 112 9.08 6.15 12.45
N ALA A 113 9.45 5.96 13.72
CA ALA A 113 9.73 7.06 14.62
C ALA A 113 10.99 7.84 14.19
N ILE A 114 12.04 7.12 13.78
CA ILE A 114 13.27 7.73 13.24
C ILE A 114 12.98 8.37 11.87
N SER A 115 12.16 7.73 11.02
CA SER A 115 11.73 8.34 9.75
C SER A 115 10.99 9.67 9.97
N ASN A 116 10.01 9.69 10.88
CA ASN A 116 9.22 10.88 11.19
C ASN A 116 10.10 12.00 11.79
N TYR A 117 11.10 11.64 12.58
CA TYR A 117 12.09 12.58 13.10
C TYR A 117 12.76 13.37 11.97
N PHE A 118 13.19 12.69 10.91
CA PHE A 118 13.77 13.34 9.73
C PHE A 118 12.74 14.10 8.91
N GLN A 119 11.52 13.58 8.74
CA GLN A 119 10.46 14.26 7.99
C GLN A 119 10.05 15.59 8.63
N GLN A 120 10.11 15.66 9.96
CA GLN A 120 9.78 16.86 10.74
C GLN A 120 10.99 17.80 10.92
N ASN A 121 12.15 17.49 10.32
CA ASN A 121 13.39 18.26 10.47
C ASN A 121 13.75 18.55 11.95
N ARG A 122 13.53 17.56 12.83
CA ARG A 122 13.78 17.74 14.26
C ARG A 122 15.27 17.86 14.56
N THR A 123 15.62 18.80 15.43
CA THR A 123 16.97 18.93 16.02
C THR A 123 16.99 18.55 17.49
N THR A 124 15.83 18.53 18.14
CA THR A 124 15.67 18.15 19.55
C THR A 124 15.85 16.65 19.74
N PRO A 125 16.53 16.18 20.80
CA PRO A 125 16.74 14.75 21.03
C PRO A 125 15.44 13.94 21.11
N PHE A 126 15.38 12.86 20.33
CA PHE A 126 14.32 11.86 20.41
C PHE A 126 14.35 11.18 21.78
N LYS A 127 13.20 11.19 22.47
CA LYS A 127 13.07 10.74 23.87
C LYS A 127 14.08 11.41 24.83
N GLY A 128 14.55 12.62 24.52
CA GLY A 128 15.57 13.31 25.32
C GLY A 128 17.00 12.77 25.16
N LYS A 129 17.18 11.67 24.44
CA LYS A 129 18.42 10.87 24.40
C LYS A 129 19.14 10.89 23.05
N TYR A 130 18.44 10.56 21.97
CA TYR A 130 19.07 10.30 20.67
C TYR A 130 18.90 11.45 19.70
N ILE A 131 19.97 11.86 19.04
CA ILE A 131 19.90 12.79 17.89
C ILE A 131 20.26 12.02 16.62
N PHE A 132 19.42 12.14 15.61
CA PHE A 132 19.59 11.44 14.32
C PHE A 132 20.02 12.42 13.23
N GLN A 133 21.04 12.05 12.46
CA GLN A 133 21.52 12.82 11.30
C GLN A 133 21.71 11.90 10.09
N ARG A 134 21.49 12.40 8.88
CA ARG A 134 21.79 11.67 7.64
C ARG A 134 23.22 11.99 7.22
N ILE A 135 23.94 10.97 6.77
CA ILE A 135 25.18 11.18 6.02
C ILE A 135 24.76 11.39 4.56
N ILE A 136 25.17 12.52 4.00
CA ILE A 136 25.08 12.79 2.57
C ILE A 136 26.46 12.40 2.03
N GLU A 137 26.54 11.21 1.44
CA GLU A 137 27.69 10.84 0.61
C GLU A 137 27.38 11.38 -0.78
N ASP A 138 28.27 12.22 -1.32
CA ASP A 138 28.17 12.83 -2.66
C ASP A 138 28.20 11.77 -3.78
#